data_AF-A0A662AAH9-F1
#
_entry.id   AF-A0A662AAH9-F1
#
_cell.length_a   1.000
_cell.length_b   1.000
_cell.length_c   1.000
_cell.angle_alpha   90.00
_cell.angle_beta   90.00
_cell.angle_gamma   90.00
#
_symmetry.space_group_name_H-M   'P 1'
#
loop_
_entity.id
_entity.type
_entity.pdbx_description
1 polymer ?
#
loop_
_entity_poly.entity_id
_entity_poly.type
_entity_poly.pdbx_seq_one_letter_code
_entity_poly.pdbx_strand_id
1 'polypeptide(L)'
;MKNLSIDDDLENEPKVLFNAQNGICTISGHCYPEDAHRFFERLGNWFKEYFEKVKGSISFVIKLKYFNTSSSRSIYRLLTILKAYQEDGATVEIAWHYDKDDEYMLEEIEGYSEEANIFIEKIPKDYNSKKENTIKKELIFDGIWIGSANVTLIKQLKNHVIFQGKDKASTWSAQGVIMNNELTCSGSGITNSGEHFIYESSMIAKNEMLIEKWKATFPDGKVKEGKNDFKLIN
;
A
#
# COMPACT_ATOMS: atom_id res chain seq x y z
N MET A 1 18.31 3.47 -9.37
CA MET A 1 18.20 2.03 -9.02
C MET A 1 17.06 1.43 -9.84
N LYS A 2 17.13 0.14 -10.23
CA LYS A 2 16.05 -0.53 -10.97
C LYS A 2 15.00 -1.12 -10.03
N ASN A 3 13.78 -1.32 -10.53
CA ASN A 3 12.74 -2.05 -9.80
C ASN A 3 13.12 -3.52 -9.64
N LEU A 4 12.62 -4.16 -8.57
CA LEU A 4 12.69 -5.60 -8.38
C LEU A 4 11.31 -6.23 -8.60
N SER A 5 11.32 -7.34 -9.32
CA SER A 5 10.20 -8.25 -9.46
C SER A 5 10.73 -9.66 -9.18
N ILE A 6 10.10 -10.36 -8.24
CA ILE A 6 10.27 -11.80 -8.00
C ILE A 6 8.89 -12.40 -8.24
N ASP A 7 8.78 -13.17 -9.31
CA ASP A 7 7.53 -13.76 -9.79
C ASP A 7 7.89 -15.02 -10.58
N ASP A 8 8.47 -16.00 -9.86
CA ASP A 8 9.05 -17.19 -10.47
C ASP A 8 8.01 -18.32 -10.67
N ASP A 9 6.70 -18.01 -10.55
CA ASP A 9 5.55 -18.93 -10.68
C ASP A 9 5.62 -20.17 -9.76
N LEU A 10 6.39 -20.08 -8.68
CA LEU A 10 6.52 -21.13 -7.67
C LEU A 10 5.41 -21.00 -6.62
N GLU A 11 4.54 -22.00 -6.49
CA GLU A 11 3.41 -21.98 -5.53
C GLU A 11 3.83 -21.72 -4.07
N ASN A 12 5.07 -22.04 -3.72
CA ASN A 12 5.62 -21.90 -2.38
C ASN A 12 6.40 -20.60 -2.13
N GLU A 13 6.75 -19.84 -3.18
CA GLU A 13 7.48 -18.59 -3.06
C GLU A 13 6.53 -17.39 -3.18
N PRO A 14 6.64 -16.38 -2.31
CA PRO A 14 5.78 -15.23 -2.42
C PRO A 14 6.25 -14.33 -3.54
N LYS A 15 5.29 -13.70 -4.21
CA LYS A 15 5.56 -12.66 -5.21
C LYS A 15 6.05 -11.39 -4.52
N VAL A 16 7.11 -10.79 -5.06
CA VAL A 16 7.67 -9.51 -4.57
C VAL A 16 7.73 -8.50 -5.70
N LEU A 17 7.16 -7.32 -5.45
CA LEU A 17 7.23 -6.18 -6.35
C LEU A 17 7.78 -4.98 -5.58
N PHE A 18 8.93 -4.46 -5.99
CA PHE A 18 9.54 -3.28 -5.38
C PHE A 18 9.83 -2.23 -6.44
N ASN A 19 9.16 -1.09 -6.32
CA ASN A 19 9.39 0.10 -7.13
C ASN A 19 10.38 1.05 -6.43
N ALA A 20 11.59 1.14 -7.00
CA ALA A 20 12.68 1.94 -6.44
C ALA A 20 12.51 3.45 -6.68
N GLN A 21 11.54 3.88 -7.49
CA GLN A 21 11.26 5.30 -7.73
C GLN A 21 10.39 5.90 -6.62
N ASN A 22 9.46 5.13 -6.07
CA ASN A 22 8.53 5.58 -5.04
C ASN A 22 8.70 4.88 -3.69
N GLY A 23 9.62 3.91 -3.57
CA GLY A 23 9.93 3.25 -2.31
C GLY A 23 8.88 2.22 -1.87
N ILE A 24 7.99 1.77 -2.76
CA ILE A 24 6.93 0.83 -2.40
C ILE A 24 7.40 -0.60 -2.68
N CYS A 25 7.43 -1.43 -1.65
CA CYS A 25 7.67 -2.87 -1.75
C CYS A 25 6.43 -3.64 -1.29
N THR A 26 5.94 -4.56 -2.10
CA THR A 26 4.85 -5.48 -1.75
C THR A 26 5.34 -6.93 -1.81
N ILE A 27 5.05 -7.71 -0.77
CA ILE A 27 5.21 -9.16 -0.74
C ILE A 27 3.84 -9.82 -0.58
N SER A 28 3.52 -10.83 -1.38
CA SER A 28 2.17 -11.40 -1.44
C SER A 28 2.15 -12.89 -1.80
N GLY A 29 1.10 -13.59 -1.37
CA GLY A 29 0.90 -15.01 -1.67
C GLY A 29 1.23 -15.92 -0.49
N HIS A 30 1.75 -17.11 -0.78
CA HIS A 30 2.22 -18.02 0.25
C HIS A 30 3.75 -17.95 0.38
N CYS A 31 4.27 -18.21 1.57
CA CYS A 31 5.70 -18.08 1.85
C CYS A 31 6.24 -19.30 2.61
N TYR A 32 6.53 -20.34 1.86
CA TYR A 32 7.21 -21.55 2.34
C TYR A 32 8.26 -22.05 1.33
N PRO A 33 9.17 -21.17 0.85
CA PRO A 33 10.26 -21.57 -0.03
C PRO A 33 11.11 -22.69 0.60
N GLU A 34 11.69 -23.54 -0.25
CA GLU A 34 12.65 -24.56 0.19
C GLU A 34 13.85 -23.93 0.90
N ASP A 35 14.31 -22.78 0.40
CA ASP A 35 15.38 -21.97 0.98
C ASP A 35 14.92 -20.54 1.27
N ALA A 36 14.19 -20.37 2.38
CA ALA A 36 13.74 -19.07 2.84
C ALA A 36 14.91 -18.08 3.05
N HIS A 37 16.06 -18.56 3.51
CA HIS A 37 17.19 -17.67 3.76
C HIS A 37 17.65 -16.99 2.48
N ARG A 38 17.87 -17.77 1.42
CA ARG A 38 18.29 -17.26 0.10
C ARG A 38 17.24 -16.33 -0.51
N PHE A 39 15.96 -16.65 -0.39
CA PHE A 39 14.87 -15.80 -0.88
C PHE A 39 14.90 -14.43 -0.21
N PHE A 40 14.92 -14.39 1.12
CA PHE A 40 14.85 -13.14 1.88
C PHE A 40 16.17 -12.37 1.88
N GLU A 41 17.32 -13.03 1.68
CA GLU A 41 18.60 -12.36 1.47
C GLU A 41 18.57 -11.49 0.20
N ARG A 42 18.00 -12.00 -0.89
CA ARG A 42 17.83 -11.23 -2.14
C ARG A 42 17.00 -9.97 -1.90
N LEU A 43 15.89 -10.07 -1.18
CA LEU A 43 15.03 -8.94 -0.85
C LEU A 43 15.73 -7.94 0.09
N GLY A 44 16.37 -8.44 1.16
CA GLY A 44 17.11 -7.61 2.11
C GLY A 44 18.27 -6.86 1.48
N ASN A 45 18.98 -7.47 0.53
CA ASN A 45 20.02 -6.79 -0.25
C ASN A 45 19.45 -5.68 -1.12
N TRP A 46 18.24 -5.85 -1.66
CA TRP A 46 17.54 -4.79 -2.39
C TRP A 46 17.17 -3.62 -1.48
N PHE A 47 16.70 -3.89 -0.26
CA PHE A 47 16.46 -2.84 0.73
C PHE A 47 17.73 -2.06 1.05
N LYS A 48 18.84 -2.75 1.35
CA LYS A 48 20.12 -2.10 1.64
C LYS A 48 20.62 -1.23 0.48
N GLU A 49 20.56 -1.73 -0.75
CA GLU A 49 20.94 -0.96 -1.93
C GLU A 49 20.06 0.30 -2.10
N TYR A 50 18.75 0.18 -1.85
CA TYR A 50 17.83 1.32 -1.88
C TYR A 50 18.16 2.36 -0.81
N PHE A 51 18.46 1.92 0.41
CA PHE A 51 18.81 2.78 1.53
C PHE A 51 20.08 3.59 1.25
N GLU A 52 21.09 2.98 0.62
CA GLU A 52 22.34 3.65 0.31
C GLU A 52 22.22 4.61 -0.89
N LYS A 53 21.56 4.18 -1.97
CA LYS A 53 21.55 4.90 -3.26
C LYS A 53 20.42 5.91 -3.38
N VAL A 54 19.23 5.55 -2.93
CA VAL A 54 18.03 6.40 -3.10
C VAL A 54 17.78 7.24 -1.85
N LYS A 55 18.05 6.69 -0.66
CA LYS A 55 17.84 7.37 0.63
C LYS A 55 16.41 7.93 0.79
N GLY A 56 15.43 7.25 0.20
CA GLY A 56 14.03 7.65 0.20
C GLY A 56 13.23 6.96 1.29
N SER A 57 11.99 7.42 1.51
CA SER A 57 11.02 6.68 2.32
C SER A 57 10.78 5.28 1.75
N ILE A 58 10.39 4.35 2.61
CA ILE A 58 10.00 2.99 2.22
C ILE A 58 8.64 2.63 2.82
N SER A 59 7.76 2.10 1.98
CA SER A 59 6.47 1.53 2.40
C SER A 59 6.48 0.04 2.07
N PHE A 60 6.47 -0.80 3.11
CA PHE A 60 6.49 -2.26 2.99
C PHE A 60 5.10 -2.84 3.26
N VAL A 61 4.51 -3.44 2.23
CA VAL A 61 3.16 -4.00 2.24
C VAL A 61 3.22 -5.52 2.23
N ILE A 62 2.72 -6.16 3.28
CA ILE A 62 2.75 -7.60 3.47
C ILE A 62 1.34 -8.15 3.26
N LYS A 63 1.17 -9.09 2.33
CA LYS A 63 -0.09 -9.75 1.97
C LYS A 63 0.10 -11.27 1.90
N LEU A 64 0.68 -11.83 2.97
CA LEU A 64 0.95 -13.27 3.06
C LEU A 64 -0.27 -14.01 3.61
N LYS A 65 -0.67 -15.09 2.93
CA LYS A 65 -1.76 -15.96 3.37
C LYS A 65 -1.31 -17.03 4.36
N TYR A 66 -0.05 -17.42 4.26
CA TYR A 66 0.59 -18.42 5.11
C TYR A 66 2.10 -18.27 4.98
N PHE A 67 2.83 -18.47 6.06
CA PHE A 67 4.27 -18.61 6.05
C PHE A 67 4.73 -19.68 7.04
N ASN A 68 5.81 -20.40 6.71
CA ASN A 68 6.37 -21.40 7.60
C ASN A 68 7.36 -20.78 8.62
N THR A 69 7.81 -21.59 9.58
CA THR A 69 8.75 -21.15 10.65
C THR A 69 10.07 -20.60 10.10
N SER A 70 10.58 -21.14 8.98
CA SER A 70 11.81 -20.65 8.36
C SER A 70 11.64 -19.23 7.77
N SER A 71 10.48 -19.01 7.15
CA SER A 71 10.09 -17.73 6.58
C SER A 71 9.79 -16.69 7.67
N SER A 72 9.14 -17.10 8.77
CA SER A 72 8.92 -16.26 9.98
C SER A 72 10.22 -15.59 10.47
N ARG A 73 11.28 -16.38 10.69
CA ARG A 73 12.60 -15.84 11.11
C ARG A 73 13.18 -14.87 10.09
N SER A 74 12.91 -15.09 8.81
CA SER A 74 13.43 -14.27 7.72
C SER A 74 12.65 -12.96 7.56
N ILE A 75 11.33 -12.98 7.79
CA ILE A 75 10.48 -11.79 7.87
C ILE A 75 10.93 -10.92 9.05
N TYR A 76 11.13 -11.51 10.24
CA TYR A 76 11.67 -10.78 11.39
C TYR A 76 13.00 -10.07 11.06
N ARG A 77 13.93 -10.77 10.38
CA ARG A 77 15.19 -10.16 9.93
C ARG A 77 14.99 -9.00 8.94
N LEU A 78 13.97 -9.03 8.09
CA LEU A 78 13.65 -7.87 7.24
C LEU A 78 13.11 -6.70 8.06
N LEU A 79 12.28 -6.97 9.05
CA LEU A 79 11.73 -5.94 9.93
C LEU A 79 12.85 -5.26 10.75
N THR A 80 13.85 -5.99 11.21
CA THR A 80 15.01 -5.39 11.89
C THR A 80 15.90 -4.56 10.96
N ILE A 81 16.04 -4.96 9.69
CA ILE A 81 16.69 -4.13 8.66
C ILE A 81 15.94 -2.81 8.44
N LEU A 82 14.61 -2.87 8.34
CA LEU A 82 13.75 -1.69 8.22
C LEU A 82 13.82 -0.81 9.47
N LYS A 83 13.88 -1.43 10.66
CA LYS A 83 14.03 -0.72 11.93
C LYS A 83 15.34 0.07 12.00
N ALA A 84 16.46 -0.55 11.64
CA ALA A 84 17.75 0.15 11.60
C ALA A 84 17.69 1.36 10.65
N TYR A 85 17.03 1.21 9.49
CA TYR A 85 16.86 2.33 8.56
C TYR A 85 15.98 3.45 9.12
N GLN A 86 14.94 3.10 9.90
CA GLN A 86 14.12 4.06 10.64
C GLN A 86 14.95 4.81 11.70
N GLU A 87 15.82 4.12 12.43
CA GLU A 87 16.69 4.70 13.46
C GLU A 87 17.74 5.66 12.86
N ASP A 88 18.16 5.40 11.62
CA ASP A 88 18.99 6.31 10.82
C ASP A 88 18.24 7.55 10.30
N GLY A 89 16.96 7.72 10.68
CA GLY A 89 16.15 8.90 10.41
C GLY A 89 15.29 8.80 9.15
N ALA A 90 15.23 7.65 8.49
CA ALA A 90 14.37 7.46 7.32
C ALA A 90 12.90 7.24 7.72
N THR A 91 11.98 7.60 6.82
CA THR A 91 10.56 7.27 6.98
C THR A 91 10.30 5.84 6.52
N VAL A 92 9.81 5.02 7.45
CA VAL A 92 9.47 3.62 7.22
C VAL A 92 8.00 3.41 7.60
N GLU A 93 7.22 2.90 6.66
CA GLU A 93 5.81 2.55 6.85
C GLU A 93 5.64 1.05 6.56
N ILE A 94 4.95 0.33 7.44
CA ILE A 94 4.70 -1.10 7.27
C ILE A 94 3.20 -1.35 7.42
N ALA A 95 2.61 -2.00 6.42
CA ALA A 95 1.21 -2.40 6.43
C ALA A 95 1.11 -3.91 6.21
N TRP A 96 0.46 -4.62 7.13
CA TRP A 96 0.28 -6.07 7.06
C TRP A 96 -1.19 -6.42 6.94
N HIS A 97 -1.57 -6.95 5.78
CA HIS A 97 -2.91 -7.46 5.53
C HIS A 97 -3.04 -8.90 6.03
N TYR A 98 -4.08 -9.16 6.81
CA TYR A 98 -4.36 -10.48 7.38
C TYR A 98 -5.86 -10.79 7.26
N ASP A 99 -6.23 -12.08 7.36
CA ASP A 99 -7.65 -12.44 7.44
C ASP A 99 -8.18 -12.00 8.82
N LYS A 100 -9.28 -11.24 8.84
CA LYS A 100 -9.88 -10.74 10.08
C LYS A 100 -10.28 -11.87 11.05
N ASP A 101 -10.55 -13.06 10.51
CA ASP A 101 -10.96 -14.24 11.27
C ASP A 101 -9.73 -15.11 11.69
N ASP A 102 -8.51 -14.73 11.31
CA ASP A 102 -7.26 -15.41 11.67
C ASP A 102 -6.58 -14.71 12.87
N GLU A 103 -7.02 -15.08 14.07
CA GLU A 103 -6.49 -14.56 15.33
C GLU A 103 -5.00 -14.90 15.54
N TYR A 104 -4.55 -16.06 15.04
CA TYR A 104 -3.15 -16.48 15.14
C TYR A 104 -2.23 -15.59 14.31
N MET A 105 -2.63 -15.27 13.08
CA MET A 105 -1.90 -14.33 12.23
C MET A 105 -1.82 -12.95 12.88
N LEU A 106 -2.91 -12.48 13.50
CA LEU A 106 -2.94 -11.21 14.20
C LEU A 106 -1.96 -11.18 15.38
N GLU A 107 -1.94 -12.24 16.20
CA GLU A 107 -1.01 -12.39 17.31
C GLU A 107 0.45 -12.41 16.85
N GLU A 108 0.75 -13.14 15.77
CA GLU A 108 2.09 -13.15 15.16
C GLU A 108 2.52 -11.75 14.69
N ILE A 109 1.63 -10.99 14.04
CA ILE A 109 1.92 -9.62 13.60
C ILE A 109 2.23 -8.71 14.79
N GLU A 110 1.47 -8.85 15.88
CA GLU A 110 1.74 -8.09 17.12
C GLU A 110 3.10 -8.47 17.70
N GLY A 111 3.39 -9.76 17.79
CA GLY A 111 4.69 -10.27 18.24
C GLY A 111 5.85 -9.71 17.43
N TYR A 112 5.75 -9.67 16.09
CA TYR A 112 6.77 -9.04 15.25
C TYR A 112 6.89 -7.54 15.51
N SER A 113 5.78 -6.82 15.69
CA SER A 113 5.79 -5.39 15.95
C SER A 113 6.51 -5.06 17.25
N GLU A 114 6.23 -5.83 18.31
CA GLU A 114 6.86 -5.70 19.62
C GLU A 114 8.34 -6.10 19.59
N GLU A 115 8.65 -7.29 19.06
CA GLU A 115 10.01 -7.85 19.07
C GLU A 115 10.98 -7.05 18.19
N ALA A 116 10.53 -6.55 17.04
CA ALA A 116 11.33 -5.70 16.16
C ALA A 116 11.27 -4.21 16.54
N ASN A 117 10.46 -3.84 17.54
CA ASN A 117 10.24 -2.46 17.98
C ASN A 117 9.91 -1.50 16.82
N ILE A 118 9.05 -1.94 15.91
CA ILE A 118 8.63 -1.20 14.73
C ILE A 118 7.11 -1.25 14.60
N PHE A 119 6.50 -0.12 14.27
CA PHE A 119 5.05 -0.07 14.11
C PHE A 119 4.62 -0.80 12.84
N ILE A 120 3.65 -1.69 12.97
CA ILE A 120 3.01 -2.39 11.85
C ILE A 120 1.52 -2.04 11.85
N GLU A 121 1.05 -1.41 10.79
CA GLU A 121 -0.38 -1.18 10.57
C GLU A 121 -1.04 -2.51 10.18
N LYS A 122 -1.91 -3.01 11.07
CA LYS A 122 -2.68 -4.24 10.87
C LYS A 122 -3.93 -3.94 10.05
N ILE A 123 -4.03 -4.48 8.84
CA ILE A 123 -5.15 -4.26 7.91
C ILE A 123 -6.01 -5.53 7.77
N PRO A 124 -7.16 -5.63 8.44
CA PRO A 124 -8.02 -6.80 8.33
C PRO A 124 -8.65 -6.93 6.93
N LYS A 125 -8.71 -8.15 6.40
CA LYS A 125 -9.41 -8.53 5.17
C LYS A 125 -10.51 -9.53 5.47
N ASP A 126 -11.67 -9.35 4.84
CA ASP A 126 -12.81 -10.26 4.95
C ASP A 126 -12.86 -11.22 3.74
N TYR A 127 -12.16 -12.35 3.84
CA TYR A 127 -12.17 -13.37 2.78
C TYR A 127 -13.46 -14.19 2.74
N ASN A 128 -14.21 -14.25 3.85
CA ASN A 128 -15.46 -15.01 3.98
C ASN A 128 -16.69 -14.27 3.41
N SER A 129 -16.56 -12.99 3.07
CA SER A 129 -17.61 -12.20 2.42
C SER A 129 -17.97 -12.63 0.98
N LYS A 130 -17.31 -13.65 0.39
CA LYS A 130 -17.59 -14.11 -0.97
C LYS A 130 -17.62 -15.62 -1.14
N LYS A 131 -18.78 -16.22 -0.86
CA LYS A 131 -19.27 -17.42 -1.55
C LYS A 131 -20.55 -17.13 -2.34
N GLU A 132 -20.58 -16.02 -3.07
CA GLU A 132 -21.54 -15.77 -4.15
C GLU A 132 -21.13 -14.50 -4.90
N ASN A 133 -20.42 -14.66 -6.03
CA ASN A 133 -20.81 -14.07 -7.31
C ASN A 133 -19.69 -14.22 -8.34
N THR A 134 -20.01 -15.01 -9.37
CA THR A 134 -19.67 -14.78 -10.77
C THR A 134 -19.18 -13.35 -11.05
N ILE A 135 -17.95 -13.25 -11.57
CA ILE A 135 -17.29 -12.10 -12.18
C ILE A 135 -18.24 -10.90 -12.41
N LYS A 136 -18.45 -10.10 -11.37
CA LYS A 136 -18.75 -8.69 -11.50
C LYS A 136 -17.46 -7.98 -11.15
N LYS A 137 -16.85 -7.35 -12.15
CA LYS A 137 -15.84 -6.29 -11.99
C LYS A 137 -16.49 -5.20 -11.15
N GLU A 138 -16.50 -5.35 -9.83
CA GLU A 138 -16.78 -4.25 -8.91
C GLU A 138 -15.42 -3.68 -8.50
N LEU A 139 -15.32 -2.36 -8.49
CA LEU A 139 -14.19 -1.64 -7.90
C LEU A 139 -14.12 -1.98 -6.39
N ILE A 140 -13.19 -2.84 -6.00
CA ILE A 140 -12.91 -3.16 -4.61
C ILE A 140 -11.65 -2.38 -4.23
N PHE A 141 -11.78 -1.43 -3.31
CA PHE A 141 -10.69 -0.59 -2.82
C PHE A 141 -10.05 -1.24 -1.58
N ASP A 142 -9.13 -2.18 -1.76
CA ASP A 142 -8.39 -2.83 -0.67
C ASP A 142 -7.13 -2.03 -0.28
N GLY A 143 -7.25 -1.03 0.61
CA GLY A 143 -6.12 -0.41 1.32
C GLY A 143 -5.57 0.93 0.77
N ILE A 144 -4.42 1.34 1.35
CA ILE A 144 -3.73 2.63 1.14
C ILE A 144 -3.24 2.76 -0.32
N TRP A 145 -3.56 3.90 -0.94
CA TRP A 145 -3.11 4.24 -2.29
C TRP A 145 -1.84 5.07 -2.16
N ILE A 146 -0.69 4.45 -2.42
CA ILE A 146 0.61 5.11 -2.27
C ILE A 146 1.10 5.57 -3.65
N GLY A 147 1.29 6.88 -3.78
CA GLY A 147 1.75 7.59 -4.98
C GLY A 147 2.33 8.95 -4.59
N SER A 148 2.24 9.97 -5.46
CA SER A 148 2.69 11.33 -5.12
C SER A 148 1.98 11.97 -3.92
N ALA A 149 0.85 11.38 -3.50
CA ALA A 149 0.17 11.62 -2.24
C ALA A 149 0.00 10.28 -1.51
N ASN A 150 0.31 10.26 -0.21
CA ASN A 150 -0.04 9.17 0.70
C ASN A 150 -1.54 9.28 0.96
N VAL A 151 -2.36 8.40 0.37
CA VAL A 151 -3.81 8.41 0.53
C VAL A 151 -4.27 7.23 1.37
N THR A 152 -4.89 7.53 2.50
CA THR A 152 -5.48 6.57 3.43
C THR A 152 -6.99 6.51 3.20
N LEU A 153 -7.51 5.31 2.95
CA LEU A 153 -8.95 5.04 3.00
C LEU A 153 -9.38 5.01 4.48
N ILE A 154 -10.18 5.99 4.88
CA ILE A 154 -10.67 6.12 6.26
C ILE A 154 -11.88 5.22 6.49
N LYS A 155 -12.78 5.15 5.52
CA LYS A 155 -14.01 4.36 5.65
C LYS A 155 -14.57 4.00 4.29
N GLN A 156 -15.00 2.74 4.15
CA GLN A 156 -15.81 2.30 3.02
C GLN A 156 -17.17 1.80 3.51
N LEU A 157 -18.21 2.31 2.87
CA LEU A 157 -19.60 1.88 2.96
C LEU A 157 -20.01 1.34 1.58
N LYS A 158 -21.20 0.73 1.46
CA LYS A 158 -21.68 0.06 0.25
C LYS A 158 -21.29 0.74 -1.07
N ASN A 159 -21.56 2.03 -1.20
CA ASN A 159 -21.21 2.84 -2.37
C ASN A 159 -20.44 4.13 -2.00
N HIS A 160 -20.02 4.30 -0.76
CA HIS A 160 -19.37 5.55 -0.32
C HIS A 160 -17.98 5.25 0.22
N VAL A 161 -17.05 6.15 -0.06
CA VAL A 161 -15.67 6.08 0.40
C VAL A 161 -15.27 7.41 0.99
N ILE A 162 -14.46 7.36 2.05
CA ILE A 162 -13.87 8.53 2.69
C ILE A 162 -12.36 8.33 2.69
N PHE A 163 -11.64 9.32 2.21
CA PHE A 163 -10.19 9.35 2.09
C PHE A 163 -9.60 10.53 2.87
N GLN A 164 -8.37 10.33 3.33
CA GLN A 164 -7.47 11.42 3.70
C GLN A 164 -6.19 11.25 2.91
N GLY A 165 -5.60 12.37 2.51
CA GLY A 165 -4.36 12.37 1.77
C GLY A 165 -3.36 13.38 2.32
N LYS A 166 -2.09 13.04 2.19
CA LYS A 166 -0.96 13.93 2.46
C LYS A 166 0.05 13.80 1.34
N ASP A 167 0.46 14.91 0.77
CA ASP A 167 1.57 14.98 -0.19
C ASP A 167 2.63 15.99 0.27
N LYS A 168 3.67 16.20 -0.55
CA LYS A 168 4.76 17.14 -0.25
C LYS A 168 4.30 18.60 -0.15
N ALA A 169 3.14 18.93 -0.68
CA ALA A 169 2.61 20.28 -0.80
C ALA A 169 1.35 20.53 0.05
N SER A 170 0.62 19.50 0.48
CA SER A 170 -0.69 19.65 1.12
C SER A 170 -1.17 18.47 1.97
N THR A 171 -2.19 18.72 2.79
CA THR A 171 -3.06 17.72 3.41
C THR A 171 -4.51 17.96 2.99
N TRP A 172 -5.27 16.88 2.83
CA TRP A 172 -6.64 16.95 2.35
C TRP A 172 -7.51 15.79 2.82
N SER A 173 -8.82 15.98 2.73
CA SER A 173 -9.81 14.92 2.88
C SER A 173 -10.79 14.94 1.71
N ALA A 174 -11.26 13.78 1.30
CA ALA A 174 -12.22 13.65 0.22
C ALA A 174 -13.23 12.56 0.54
N GLN A 175 -14.45 12.75 0.07
CA GLN A 175 -15.49 11.74 0.07
C GLN A 175 -15.91 11.47 -1.36
N GLY A 176 -16.24 10.21 -1.66
CA GLY A 176 -16.65 9.82 -2.98
C GLY A 176 -17.74 8.77 -2.99
N VAL A 177 -18.39 8.65 -4.14
CA VAL A 177 -19.43 7.68 -4.40
C VAL A 177 -19.02 6.78 -5.56
N ILE A 178 -19.17 5.48 -5.38
CA ILE A 178 -18.96 4.47 -6.41
C ILE A 178 -20.30 4.16 -7.07
N MET A 179 -20.41 4.43 -8.37
CA MET A 179 -21.55 4.06 -9.20
C MET A 179 -21.06 3.57 -10.56
N ASN A 180 -21.61 2.47 -11.07
CA ASN A 180 -21.31 1.96 -12.42
C ASN A 180 -19.79 1.78 -12.70
N ASN A 181 -19.00 1.34 -11.71
CA ASN A 181 -17.53 1.23 -11.78
C ASN A 181 -16.78 2.55 -12.00
N GLU A 182 -17.39 3.66 -11.63
CA GLU A 182 -16.76 4.97 -11.55
C GLU A 182 -16.84 5.47 -10.10
N LEU A 183 -15.71 5.95 -9.60
CA LEU A 183 -15.61 6.66 -8.33
C LEU A 183 -15.53 8.15 -8.63
N THR A 184 -16.49 8.91 -8.12
CA THR A 184 -16.45 10.37 -8.15
C THR A 184 -16.21 10.89 -6.75
N CYS A 185 -15.17 11.68 -6.55
CA CYS A 185 -14.74 12.24 -5.28
C CYS A 185 -14.82 13.77 -5.28
N SER A 186 -15.12 14.32 -4.11
CA SER A 186 -15.00 15.75 -3.81
C SER A 186 -14.44 15.93 -2.41
N GLY A 187 -13.63 16.96 -2.22
CA GLY A 187 -12.90 17.17 -0.99
C GLY A 187 -12.34 18.56 -0.85
N SER A 188 -11.62 18.79 0.23
CA SER A 188 -10.89 20.03 0.46
C SER A 188 -9.59 19.75 1.19
N GLY A 189 -8.67 20.71 1.08
CA GLY A 189 -7.37 20.62 1.70
C GLY A 189 -6.75 21.96 2.00
N ILE A 190 -5.58 21.89 2.61
CA ILE A 190 -4.73 23.02 2.92
C ILE A 190 -3.31 22.70 2.46
N THR A 191 -2.69 23.67 1.78
CA THR A 191 -1.29 23.58 1.38
C THR A 191 -0.37 23.87 2.58
N ASN A 192 0.90 23.50 2.47
CA ASN A 192 1.90 23.81 3.49
C ASN A 192 2.15 25.32 3.65
N SER A 193 1.77 26.14 2.66
CA SER A 193 1.75 27.61 2.74
C SER A 193 0.49 28.17 3.43
N GLY A 194 -0.45 27.31 3.82
CA GLY A 194 -1.71 27.71 4.47
C GLY A 194 -2.85 28.07 3.51
N GLU A 195 -2.65 27.91 2.19
CA GLU A 195 -3.70 28.18 1.20
C GLU A 195 -4.69 27.02 1.13
N HIS A 196 -5.98 27.32 1.27
CA HIS A 196 -7.06 26.34 1.12
C HIS A 196 -7.33 26.05 -0.35
N PHE A 197 -7.80 24.84 -0.65
CA PHE A 197 -8.30 24.46 -1.97
C PHE A 197 -9.47 23.49 -1.88
N ILE A 198 -10.28 23.48 -2.92
CA ILE A 198 -11.31 22.46 -3.16
C ILE A 198 -10.78 21.50 -4.22
N TYR A 199 -10.96 20.21 -3.98
CA TYR A 199 -10.52 19.14 -4.86
C TYR A 199 -11.72 18.36 -5.38
N GLU A 200 -11.71 18.05 -6.67
CA GLU A 200 -12.64 17.15 -7.33
C GLU A 200 -11.85 16.11 -8.11
N SER A 201 -12.27 14.84 -8.07
CA SER A 201 -11.75 13.82 -8.97
C SER A 201 -12.80 12.85 -9.46
N SER A 202 -12.57 12.33 -10.67
CA SER A 202 -13.29 11.18 -11.22
C SER A 202 -12.26 10.12 -11.56
N MET A 203 -12.58 8.89 -11.18
CA MET A 203 -11.69 7.76 -11.24
C MET A 203 -12.46 6.58 -11.81
N ILE A 204 -12.00 6.08 -12.96
CA ILE A 204 -12.71 5.04 -13.72
C ILE A 204 -11.83 3.80 -13.82
N ALA A 205 -12.36 2.63 -13.43
CA ALA A 205 -11.72 1.36 -13.72
C ALA A 205 -11.95 0.93 -15.17
N LYS A 206 -10.88 0.80 -15.95
CA LYS A 206 -10.90 0.27 -17.32
C LYS A 206 -9.75 -0.71 -17.51
N ASN A 207 -10.06 -1.94 -17.94
CA ASN A 207 -9.07 -2.94 -18.39
C ASN A 207 -7.86 -3.08 -17.45
N GLU A 208 -8.09 -3.36 -16.17
CA GLU A 208 -7.04 -3.50 -15.14
C GLU A 208 -6.23 -2.21 -14.86
N MET A 209 -6.70 -1.08 -15.37
CA MET A 209 -6.21 0.24 -15.04
C MET A 209 -7.27 1.03 -14.30
N LEU A 210 -6.81 1.93 -13.46
CA LEU A 210 -7.58 2.93 -12.77
C LEU A 210 -7.13 4.29 -13.29
N ILE A 211 -8.04 4.99 -13.96
CA ILE A 211 -7.75 6.26 -14.63
C ILE A 211 -8.38 7.37 -13.80
N GLU A 212 -7.56 8.22 -13.20
CA GLU A 212 -7.99 9.38 -12.44
C GLU A 212 -7.83 10.66 -13.26
N LYS A 213 -8.85 11.50 -13.21
CA LYS A 213 -8.78 12.92 -13.58
C LYS A 213 -9.12 13.74 -12.35
N TRP A 214 -8.32 14.75 -12.07
CA TRP A 214 -8.52 15.59 -10.90
C TRP A 214 -8.36 17.08 -11.19
N LYS A 215 -9.01 17.89 -10.37
CA LYS A 215 -9.00 19.35 -10.42
C LYS A 215 -8.98 19.92 -9.01
N ALA A 216 -8.05 20.82 -8.73
CA ALA A 216 -7.96 21.61 -7.53
C ALA A 216 -8.23 23.09 -7.87
N THR A 217 -9.15 23.71 -7.14
CA THR A 217 -9.54 25.12 -7.31
C THR A 217 -9.20 25.90 -6.06
N PHE A 218 -8.50 27.03 -6.22
CA PHE A 218 -8.07 27.92 -5.14
C PHE A 218 -9.02 29.13 -5.02
N PRO A 219 -9.07 29.80 -3.85
CA PRO A 219 -9.95 30.96 -3.62
C PRO A 219 -9.74 32.13 -4.59
N ASP A 220 -8.53 32.28 -5.12
CA ASP A 220 -8.18 33.31 -6.11
C ASP A 220 -8.60 32.95 -7.55
N GLY A 221 -9.30 31.83 -7.73
CA GLY A 221 -9.75 31.32 -9.02
C GLY A 221 -8.67 30.56 -9.80
N LYS A 222 -7.46 30.40 -9.26
CA LYS A 222 -6.45 29.52 -9.88
C LYS A 222 -6.94 28.08 -9.86
N VAL A 223 -6.65 27.38 -10.94
CA VAL A 223 -6.98 25.97 -11.12
C VAL A 223 -5.71 25.19 -11.41
N LYS A 224 -5.55 24.04 -10.75
CA LYS A 224 -4.60 23.00 -11.12
C LYS A 224 -5.38 21.74 -11.47
N GLU A 225 -4.95 21.05 -12.51
CA GLU A 225 -5.59 19.79 -12.92
C GLU A 225 -4.53 18.80 -13.37
N GLY A 226 -4.90 17.52 -13.36
CA GLY A 226 -4.00 16.45 -13.74
C GLY A 226 -4.72 15.15 -14.01
N LYS A 227 -3.94 14.20 -14.50
CA LYS A 227 -4.40 12.84 -14.81
C LYS A 227 -3.37 11.84 -14.29
N ASN A 228 -3.84 10.84 -13.56
CA ASN A 228 -3.02 9.74 -13.08
C ASN A 228 -3.60 8.42 -13.60
N ASP A 229 -2.72 7.56 -14.12
CA ASP A 229 -3.10 6.23 -14.60
C ASP A 229 -2.41 5.20 -13.69
N PHE A 230 -3.20 4.48 -12.89
CA PHE A 230 -2.70 3.46 -11.97
C PHE A 230 -2.97 2.07 -12.55
N LYS A 231 -1.99 1.17 -12.51
CA LYS A 231 -2.21 -0.23 -12.85
C LYS A 231 -2.75 -0.95 -11.63
N LEU A 232 -3.91 -1.58 -11.74
CA LEU A 232 -4.46 -2.42 -10.67
C LEU A 232 -3.62 -3.70 -10.63
N ILE A 233 -2.94 -3.92 -9.51
CA ILE A 233 -2.21 -5.16 -9.26
C ILE A 233 -3.20 -6.09 -8.54
N ASN A 234 -3.71 -7.07 -9.28
CA ASN A 234 -4.49 -8.18 -8.71
C ASN A 234 -3.60 -9.07 -7.85
#